data_AF-A0A7S3FUW0-F1
#
_entry.id   AF-A0A7S3FUW0-F1
#
_cell.length_a   1.000
_cell.length_b   1.000
_cell.length_c   1.000
_cell.angle_alpha   90.00
_cell.angle_beta   90.00
_cell.angle_gamma   90.00
#
_symmetry.space_group_name_H-M   'P 1'
#
loop_
_entity.id
_entity.type
_entity.pdbx_description
1 polymer ?
#
loop_
_entity_poly.entity_id
_entity_poly.type
_entity_poly.pdbx_seq_one_letter_code
_entity_poly.pdbx_strand_id
1 'polypeptide(L)'
;MKDIKIVNMRAIKKNTEDYAVICSGFSMRHLYSTAKTLVRQMKALGCDDIKVLPTISGTKDDSWLLVTIKEVQVHFILADYRDELDLEFRWMNPPPPEMKKKWKMYQNLKKKGNSLQVDENTFAIDGEEEEDYFK
;
A
#
# COMPACT_ATOMS: atom_id res chain seq x y z
N MET A 1 -19.94 3.13 -3.81
CA MET A 1 -18.47 3.34 -3.88
C MET A 1 -18.17 4.52 -4.78
N LYS A 2 -17.08 5.24 -4.53
CA LYS A 2 -16.57 6.32 -5.36
C LYS A 2 -15.10 6.07 -5.72
N ASP A 3 -14.63 6.76 -6.76
CA ASP A 3 -13.22 6.81 -7.17
C ASP A 3 -12.55 5.43 -7.27
N ILE A 4 -13.04 4.57 -8.16
CA ILE A 4 -12.49 3.22 -8.30
C ILE A 4 -11.30 3.30 -9.26
N LYS A 5 -10.10 2.98 -8.76
CA LYS A 5 -8.87 2.93 -9.56
C LYS A 5 -8.32 1.52 -9.58
N ILE A 6 -7.73 1.16 -10.72
CA ILE A 6 -7.08 -0.14 -10.93
C ILE A 6 -5.60 0.13 -11.12
N VAL A 7 -4.77 -0.52 -10.32
CA VAL A 7 -3.32 -0.45 -10.39
C VAL A 7 -2.79 -1.81 -10.84
N ASN A 8 -1.99 -1.80 -11.91
CA ASN A 8 -1.27 -3.00 -12.35
C ASN A 8 -0.04 -3.18 -11.45
N MET A 9 -0.03 -4.24 -10.66
CA MET A 9 1.04 -4.52 -9.70
C MET A 9 2.17 -5.37 -10.27
N ARG A 10 1.99 -5.99 -11.45
CA ARG A 10 3.02 -6.81 -12.10
C ARG A 10 4.31 -6.03 -12.34
N ALA A 11 4.19 -4.73 -12.63
CA ALA A 11 5.32 -3.83 -12.81
C ALA A 11 6.17 -3.65 -11.54
N ILE A 12 5.55 -3.79 -10.37
CA ILE A 12 6.17 -3.51 -9.06
C ILE A 12 6.90 -4.75 -8.52
N LYS A 13 6.59 -5.95 -9.03
CA LYS A 13 7.20 -7.26 -8.66
C LYS A 13 7.30 -7.57 -7.15
N LYS A 14 6.57 -6.84 -6.30
CA LYS A 14 6.65 -6.95 -4.83
C LYS A 14 5.52 -7.75 -4.21
N ASN A 15 4.38 -7.85 -4.87
CA ASN A 15 3.18 -8.50 -4.36
C ASN A 15 2.90 -9.81 -5.10
N THR A 16 2.11 -10.66 -4.46
CA THR A 16 1.69 -11.95 -5.01
C THR A 16 0.55 -11.78 -6.01
N GLU A 17 -0.21 -10.69 -5.87
CA GLU A 17 -1.36 -10.33 -6.67
C GLU A 17 -0.95 -9.47 -7.87
N ASP A 18 -1.66 -9.62 -8.98
CA ASP A 18 -1.37 -8.95 -10.24
C ASP A 18 -2.04 -7.58 -10.36
N TYR A 19 -3.22 -7.44 -9.73
CA TYR A 19 -4.02 -6.23 -9.79
C TYR A 19 -4.45 -5.78 -8.41
N ALA A 20 -4.41 -4.47 -8.19
CA ALA A 20 -5.05 -3.85 -7.05
C ALA A 20 -6.20 -2.96 -7.51
N VAL A 21 -7.36 -3.13 -6.90
CA VAL A 21 -8.51 -2.25 -7.05
C VAL A 21 -8.61 -1.41 -5.78
N ILE A 22 -8.55 -0.09 -5.91
CA ILE A 22 -8.66 0.84 -4.79
C ILE A 22 -9.97 1.59 -4.95
N CYS A 23 -10.80 1.61 -3.91
CA CYS A 23 -12.11 2.22 -3.94
C CYS A 23 -12.41 3.00 -2.66
N SER A 24 -13.01 4.17 -2.83
CA SER A 24 -13.37 5.07 -1.72
C SER A 24 -14.81 4.84 -1.25
N GLY A 25 -15.00 4.81 0.06
CA GLY A 25 -16.31 4.82 0.71
C GLY A 25 -16.57 6.11 1.50
N PHE A 26 -17.82 6.24 1.97
CA PHE A 26 -18.33 7.41 2.69
C PHE A 26 -18.24 7.28 4.22
N SER A 27 -18.21 6.04 4.71
CA SER A 27 -18.15 5.74 6.14
C SER A 27 -17.65 4.31 6.33
N MET A 28 -17.07 4.00 7.49
CA MET A 28 -16.59 2.66 7.83
C MET A 28 -17.69 1.60 7.67
N ARG A 29 -18.92 1.93 8.10
CA ARG A 29 -20.09 1.06 7.89
C ARG A 29 -20.38 0.78 6.42
N HIS A 30 -20.28 1.80 5.56
CA HIS A 30 -20.47 1.64 4.12
C HIS A 30 -19.36 0.80 3.49
N LEU A 31 -18.10 0.99 3.90
CA LEU A 31 -16.98 0.14 3.48
C LEU A 31 -17.27 -1.33 3.81
N TYR A 32 -17.57 -1.61 5.08
CA TYR A 32 -17.79 -2.97 5.55
C TYR A 32 -19.01 -3.63 4.90
N SER A 33 -20.12 -2.89 4.75
CA SER A 33 -21.31 -3.39 4.05
C SER A 33 -21.04 -3.73 2.58
N THR A 34 -20.23 -2.93 1.90
CA THR A 34 -19.86 -3.16 0.51
C THR A 34 -18.91 -4.35 0.39
N ALA A 35 -17.87 -4.42 1.22
CA ALA A 35 -16.94 -5.55 1.26
C ALA A 35 -17.67 -6.88 1.53
N LYS A 36 -18.63 -6.88 2.47
CA LYS A 36 -19.49 -8.03 2.75
C LYS A 36 -20.37 -8.42 1.57
N THR A 37 -20.89 -7.43 0.84
CA THR A 37 -21.66 -7.66 -0.38
C THR A 37 -20.82 -8.29 -1.47
N LEU A 38 -19.60 -7.78 -1.70
CA LEU A 38 -18.65 -8.35 -2.65
C LEU A 38 -18.36 -9.81 -2.31
N VAL A 39 -17.97 -10.11 -1.06
CA VAL A 39 -17.68 -11.49 -0.63
C VAL A 39 -18.89 -12.40 -0.83
N ARG A 40 -20.09 -11.95 -0.47
CA ARG A 40 -21.33 -12.72 -0.66
C ARG A 40 -21.62 -13.00 -2.14
N GLN A 41 -21.46 -12.00 -3.00
CA GLN A 41 -21.68 -12.16 -4.43
C GLN A 41 -20.65 -13.10 -5.06
N MET A 42 -19.38 -12.97 -4.69
CA MET A 42 -18.32 -13.88 -5.15
C MET A 42 -18.58 -15.32 -4.75
N LYS A 43 -19.04 -15.55 -3.51
CA LYS A 43 -19.45 -16.89 -3.05
C LYS A 43 -20.64 -17.45 -3.83
N ALA A 44 -21.61 -16.60 -4.18
CA ALA A 44 -22.80 -17.01 -4.92
C ALA A 44 -22.52 -17.31 -6.40
N LEU A 45 -21.52 -16.66 -7.00
CA LEU A 45 -21.11 -16.91 -8.39
C LEU A 45 -20.48 -18.29 -8.60
N GLY A 46 -19.97 -18.93 -7.54
CA GLY A 46 -19.50 -20.32 -7.61
C GLY A 46 -18.39 -20.56 -8.64
N CYS A 47 -17.44 -19.63 -8.76
CA CYS A 47 -16.34 -19.78 -9.72
C CYS A 47 -15.40 -20.93 -9.30
N ASP A 48 -15.34 -22.00 -10.11
CA ASP A 48 -14.50 -23.18 -9.86
C ASP A 48 -13.00 -22.84 -9.72
N ASP A 49 -12.55 -21.78 -10.38
CA ASP A 49 -11.16 -21.30 -10.34
C ASP A 49 -10.76 -20.68 -8.99
N ILE A 50 -11.72 -20.32 -8.14
CA ILE A 50 -11.48 -19.68 -6.84
C ILE A 50 -11.52 -20.76 -5.75
N LYS A 51 -10.36 -21.38 -5.51
CA LYS A 51 -10.21 -22.42 -4.47
C LYS A 51 -10.41 -21.90 -3.04
N VAL A 52 -9.97 -20.66 -2.78
CA VAL A 52 -10.08 -20.01 -1.47
C VAL A 52 -11.14 -18.93 -1.55
N LEU A 53 -12.21 -19.08 -0.77
CA LEU A 53 -13.25 -18.07 -0.73
C LEU A 53 -12.70 -16.75 -0.20
N PRO A 54 -13.09 -15.61 -0.80
CA PRO A 54 -12.62 -14.33 -0.33
C PRO A 54 -13.15 -14.04 1.07
N THR A 55 -12.26 -13.50 1.90
CA THR A 55 -12.54 -13.04 3.24
C THR A 55 -12.21 -11.55 3.35
N ILE A 56 -12.82 -10.89 4.32
CA ILE A 56 -12.51 -9.49 4.63
C ILE A 56 -11.41 -9.50 5.68
N SER A 57 -10.30 -8.85 5.38
CA SER A 57 -9.26 -8.50 6.34
C SER A 57 -9.56 -7.09 6.87
N GLY A 58 -9.80 -6.99 8.18
CA GLY A 58 -10.20 -5.76 8.87
C GLY A 58 -11.51 -5.91 9.64
N THR A 59 -11.78 -4.95 10.52
CA THR A 59 -12.97 -4.87 11.36
C THR A 59 -14.00 -3.89 10.80
N LYS A 60 -15.19 -3.83 11.41
CA LYS A 60 -16.27 -2.95 10.93
C LYS A 60 -15.97 -1.45 11.09
N ASP A 61 -15.07 -1.12 12.02
CA ASP A 61 -14.74 0.26 12.40
C ASP A 61 -13.39 0.70 11.81
N ASP A 62 -12.78 -0.13 10.96
CA ASP A 62 -11.53 0.22 10.29
C ASP A 62 -11.79 1.16 9.11
N SER A 63 -10.94 2.17 8.95
CA SER A 63 -10.93 3.08 7.81
C SER A 63 -10.37 2.44 6.52
N TRP A 64 -9.80 1.24 6.64
CA TRP A 64 -9.23 0.48 5.54
C TRP A 64 -9.57 -1.01 5.70
N LEU A 65 -10.27 -1.57 4.72
CA LEU A 65 -10.51 -3.01 4.58
C LEU A 65 -9.84 -3.56 3.33
N LEU A 66 -9.47 -4.83 3.39
CA LEU A 66 -8.88 -5.56 2.27
C LEU A 66 -9.70 -6.82 1.98
N VAL A 67 -9.95 -7.08 0.71
CA VAL A 67 -10.52 -8.35 0.23
C VAL A 67 -9.64 -8.86 -0.90
N THR A 68 -9.05 -10.05 -0.72
CA THR A 68 -8.24 -10.68 -1.76
C THR A 68 -9.05 -11.76 -2.46
N ILE A 69 -9.06 -11.73 -3.79
CA ILE A 69 -9.77 -12.65 -4.68
C ILE A 69 -8.76 -13.15 -5.72
N LYS A 70 -8.21 -14.36 -5.51
CA LYS A 70 -7.20 -14.96 -6.40
C LYS A 70 -6.00 -14.01 -6.61
N GLU A 71 -5.87 -13.42 -7.80
CA GLU A 71 -4.78 -12.52 -8.21
C GLU A 71 -5.17 -11.03 -8.11
N VAL A 72 -6.33 -10.73 -7.54
CA VAL A 72 -6.85 -9.36 -7.40
C VAL A 72 -7.01 -9.03 -5.93
N GLN A 73 -6.41 -7.92 -5.49
CA GLN A 73 -6.66 -7.36 -4.17
C GLN A 73 -7.58 -6.13 -4.28
N VAL A 74 -8.60 -6.06 -3.43
CA VAL A 74 -9.57 -4.96 -3.40
C VAL A 74 -9.42 -4.21 -2.07
N HIS A 75 -8.97 -2.97 -2.14
CA HIS A 75 -8.79 -2.04 -1.02
C HIS A 75 -10.01 -1.13 -0.92
N PHE A 76 -10.71 -1.21 0.20
CA PHE A 76 -11.81 -0.33 0.57
C PHE A 76 -11.27 0.70 1.56
N ILE A 77 -11.21 1.96 1.15
CA ILE A 77 -10.58 3.03 1.95
C ILE A 77 -11.60 4.13 2.19
N LEU A 78 -11.61 4.71 3.39
CA LEU A 78 -12.40 5.90 3.68
C LEU A 78 -11.85 7.07 2.86
N ALA A 79 -12.72 7.87 2.23
CA ALA A 79 -12.30 8.94 1.32
C ALA A 79 -11.23 9.86 1.94
N ASP A 80 -11.48 10.37 3.15
CA ASP A 80 -10.56 11.27 3.85
C ASP A 80 -9.20 10.62 4.14
N TYR A 81 -9.19 9.32 4.39
CA TYR A 81 -7.96 8.57 4.69
C TYR A 81 -7.17 8.19 3.44
N ARG A 82 -7.80 8.21 2.26
CA ARG A 82 -7.15 7.82 1.00
C ARG A 82 -6.10 8.85 0.57
N ASP A 83 -6.40 10.12 0.74
CA ASP A 83 -5.50 11.22 0.35
C ASP A 83 -4.24 11.21 1.22
N GLU A 84 -4.36 10.94 2.52
CA GLU A 84 -3.21 10.78 3.43
C GLU A 84 -2.37 9.53 3.10
N LEU A 85 -3.04 8.46 2.68
CA LEU A 85 -2.40 7.19 2.35
C LEU A 85 -1.68 7.21 1.00
N ASP A 86 -2.17 7.97 0.02
CA ASP A 86 -1.60 8.13 -1.33
C ASP A 86 -0.94 6.85 -1.91
N LEU A 87 -1.64 5.72 -1.76
CA LEU A 87 -1.09 4.39 -2.08
C LEU A 87 -0.76 4.28 -3.56
N GLU A 88 -1.55 4.93 -4.39
CA GLU A 88 -1.42 4.95 -5.85
C GLU A 88 -0.07 5.52 -6.25
N PHE A 89 0.27 6.71 -5.73
CA PHE A 89 1.55 7.33 -5.99
C PHE A 89 2.70 6.49 -5.43
N ARG A 90 2.58 5.98 -4.19
CA ARG A 90 3.64 5.18 -3.55
C ARG A 90 3.93 3.86 -4.30
N TRP A 91 2.91 3.25 -4.88
CA TRP A 91 3.05 2.00 -5.63
C TRP A 91 3.61 2.26 -7.03
N MET A 92 3.19 3.33 -7.69
CA MET A 92 3.68 3.68 -9.03
C MET A 92 5.08 4.31 -9.01
N ASN A 93 5.48 4.94 -7.90
CA ASN A 93 6.77 5.62 -7.75
C ASN A 93 7.61 4.96 -6.65
N PRO A 94 8.16 3.76 -6.88
CA PRO A 94 9.03 3.13 -5.91
C PRO A 94 10.31 3.95 -5.71
N PRO A 95 10.89 3.97 -4.49
CA PRO A 95 12.08 4.76 -4.24
C PRO A 95 13.25 4.32 -5.11
N PRO A 96 14.14 5.24 -5.52
CA PRO A 96 15.30 4.95 -6.35
C PRO A 96 16.17 3.83 -5.76
N PRO A 97 16.84 3.03 -6.60
CA PRO A 97 17.71 1.94 -6.14
C PRO A 97 18.79 2.39 -5.14
N GLU A 98 19.32 3.60 -5.31
CA GLU A 98 20.34 4.18 -4.44
C GLU A 98 19.82 4.42 -3.02
N MET A 99 18.62 4.96 -2.89
CA MET A 99 17.97 5.15 -1.58
C MET A 99 17.74 3.80 -0.88
N LYS A 100 17.35 2.75 -1.62
CA LYS A 100 17.21 1.39 -1.07
C LYS A 100 18.54 0.83 -0.56
N LYS A 101 19.65 1.08 -1.26
CA LYS A 101 21.00 0.67 -0.84
C LYS A 101 21.43 1.38 0.44
N LYS A 102 21.23 2.71 0.50
CA LYS A 102 21.52 3.54 1.68
C LYS A 102 20.70 3.10 2.91
N TRP A 103 19.42 2.80 2.73
CA TRP A 103 18.55 2.27 3.81
C TRP A 103 18.99 0.90 4.33
N LYS A 104 19.34 -0.04 3.44
CA LYS A 104 19.89 -1.35 3.84
C LYS A 104 21.19 -1.18 4.63
N MET A 105 22.05 -0.26 4.20
CA MET A 105 23.27 0.09 4.91
C MET A 105 22.95 0.62 6.31
N TYR A 106 22.06 1.60 6.48
CA TYR A 106 21.66 2.10 7.81
C TYR A 106 21.06 1.01 8.71
N GLN A 107 20.24 0.12 8.17
CA GLN A 107 19.70 -1.00 8.95
C GLN A 107 20.79 -1.96 9.43
N ASN A 108 21.79 -2.23 8.59
CA ASN A 108 22.94 -3.05 8.95
C ASN A 108 23.84 -2.33 9.97
N LEU A 109 24.02 -1.01 9.86
CA LEU A 109 24.72 -0.21 10.85
C LEU A 109 23.99 -0.19 12.19
N LYS A 110 22.65 0.00 12.23
CA LYS A 110 21.86 -0.08 13.47
C LYS A 110 21.94 -1.45 14.13
N LYS A 111 21.94 -2.54 13.33
CA LYS A 111 22.16 -3.91 13.85
C LYS A 111 23.55 -4.10 14.43
N LYS A 112 24.58 -3.46 13.86
CA LYS A 112 25.96 -3.48 14.39
C LYS A 112 26.17 -2.50 15.55
N GLY A 113 25.39 -1.42 15.61
CA GLY A 113 25.52 -0.29 16.51
C GLY A 113 24.76 -0.39 17.83
N ASN A 114 24.51 -1.60 18.35
CA ASN A 114 24.24 -1.78 19.78
C ASN A 114 25.52 -1.58 20.64
N SER A 115 26.60 -1.10 20.02
CA SER A 115 27.78 -0.53 20.64
C SER A 115 28.37 0.49 19.65
N LEU A 116 28.16 1.79 19.89
CA LEU A 116 29.02 2.94 19.53
C LEU A 116 28.17 4.22 19.47
N GLN A 117 28.58 5.22 20.26
CA GLN A 117 28.01 6.56 20.30
C GLN A 117 28.17 7.25 18.95
N VAL A 118 27.11 7.91 18.47
CA VAL A 118 27.11 8.63 17.19
C VAL A 118 27.62 10.04 17.44
N ASP A 119 28.78 10.38 16.90
CA ASP A 119 29.31 11.75 16.91
C ASP A 119 28.59 12.63 15.88
N GLU A 120 28.23 13.85 16.30
CA GLU A 120 27.37 14.81 15.57
C GLU A 120 27.96 15.33 14.24
N ASN A 121 29.23 15.06 13.95
CA ASN A 121 29.91 15.57 12.75
C ASN A 121 29.62 14.81 11.44
N THR A 122 28.71 13.83 11.44
CA THR A 122 28.38 13.06 10.21
C THR A 122 27.33 13.76 9.32
N PHE A 123 26.76 14.88 9.73
CA PHE A 123 25.71 15.62 9.01
C PHE A 123 26.18 16.82 8.18
N ALA A 124 27.49 16.99 7.96
CA ALA A 124 27.97 17.95 6.96
C ALA A 124 27.67 17.40 5.55
N ILE A 125 26.50 17.77 5.03
CA ILE A 125 26.15 17.64 3.62
C ILE A 125 26.80 18.87 2.95
N ASP A 126 27.80 18.64 2.11
CA ASP A 126 28.32 19.66 1.19
C ASP A 126 27.14 20.23 0.40
N GLY A 127 26.95 21.55 0.49
CA GLY A 127 25.90 22.27 -0.21
C GLY A 127 26.11 22.29 -1.72
N GLU A 128 25.06 22.77 -2.41
CA GLU A 128 24.87 22.90 -3.88
C GLU A 128 24.18 21.67 -4.50
N GLU A 129 22.99 21.70 -5.13
CA GLU A 129 22.08 22.75 -5.61
C GLU A 129 20.63 22.24 -5.47
N GLU A 130 19.72 23.06 -4.96
CA GLU A 130 18.28 22.79 -4.88
C GLU A 130 17.54 23.89 -5.67
N GLU A 131 17.45 23.77 -6.99
CA GLU A 131 16.62 24.66 -7.83
C GLU A 131 16.30 23.99 -9.18
N ASP A 132 15.23 23.18 -9.21
CA ASP A 132 14.29 23.05 -10.34
C ASP A 132 13.43 21.78 -10.17
N TYR A 133 12.37 21.86 -9.36
CA TYR A 133 11.31 20.85 -9.40
C TYR A 133 9.91 21.42 -9.19
N PHE A 134 9.65 22.67 -9.59
CA PHE A 134 8.29 23.17 -9.84
C PHE A 134 8.31 24.30 -10.89
N LYS A 135 8.12 23.93 -12.15
CA LYS A 135 7.51 24.79 -13.16
C LYS A 135 6.30 24.07 -13.74
#